data_AF-A0A9X2DDA3-F1
#
_entry.id   AF-A0A9X2DDA3-F1
#
_cell.length_a   1.000
_cell.length_b   1.000
_cell.length_c   1.000
_cell.angle_alpha   90.00
_cell.angle_beta   90.00
_cell.angle_gamma   90.00
#
_symmetry.space_group_name_H-M   'P 1'
#
loop_
_entity.id
_entity.type
_entity.pdbx_description
1 polymer ?
#
loop_
_entity_poly.entity_id
_entity_poly.type
_entity_poly.pdbx_seq_one_letter_code
_entity_poly.pdbx_strand_id
1 'polypeptide(L)'
;MPEPTPADLTSEQLGILEFARLRWAHAGAKETAILERFGMSLTRYCQVLNDLLDSPAALEHDPALVRRLRRLRAARRDQRSARARAIG
;
A
#
# COMPACT_ATOMS: atom_id res chain seq x y z
N MET A 1 18.29 -21.29 7.70
CA MET A 1 17.82 -19.98 7.22
C MET A 1 16.74 -19.55 8.19
N PRO A 2 16.85 -18.42 8.92
CA PRO A 2 15.74 -17.99 9.76
C PRO A 2 14.61 -17.55 8.82
N GLU A 3 13.49 -18.25 8.90
CA GLU A 3 12.22 -17.81 8.31
C GLU A 3 11.92 -16.40 8.84
N PRO A 4 11.53 -15.42 8.00
CA PRO A 4 11.17 -14.10 8.49
C PRO A 4 9.98 -14.25 9.43
N THR A 5 10.19 -14.02 10.72
CA THR A 5 9.12 -13.99 11.71
C THR A 5 8.15 -12.87 11.31
N PRO A 6 6.83 -13.11 11.32
CA PRO A 6 5.82 -12.12 10.93
C PRO A 6 5.75 -10.87 11.84
N ALA A 7 6.66 -10.74 12.81
CA ALA A 7 6.80 -9.61 13.71
C ALA A 7 7.68 -8.48 13.15
N ASP A 8 8.61 -8.77 12.23
CA ASP A 8 9.58 -7.76 11.79
C ASP A 8 9.35 -7.37 10.33
N LEU A 9 8.92 -6.13 10.12
CA LEU A 9 8.87 -5.54 8.79
C LEU A 9 10.29 -5.46 8.21
N THR A 10 10.47 -5.91 6.97
CA THR A 10 11.75 -5.72 6.29
C THR A 10 11.99 -4.24 5.98
N SER A 11 13.25 -3.85 5.77
CA SER A 11 13.60 -2.48 5.37
C SER A 11 12.87 -2.02 4.10
N GLU A 12 12.62 -2.94 3.17
CA GLU A 12 11.83 -2.67 1.97
C GLU A 12 10.37 -2.39 2.31
N GLN A 13 9.75 -3.21 3.17
CA GLN A 13 8.35 -3.04 3.61
C GLN A 13 8.14 -1.74 4.39
N LEU A 14 9.08 -1.39 5.27
CA LEU A 14 9.13 -0.09 5.94
C LEU A 14 9.21 1.06 4.93
N GLY A 15 10.10 0.92 3.93
CA GLY A 15 10.22 1.88 2.84
C GLY A 15 8.92 2.06 2.05
N ILE A 16 8.17 0.98 1.81
CA ILE A 16 6.88 1.01 1.12
C ILE A 16 5.83 1.77 1.94
N LEU A 17 5.76 1.55 3.26
CA LEU A 17 4.83 2.23 4.16
C LEU A 17 5.12 3.74 4.22
N GLU A 18 6.39 4.12 4.42
CA GLU A 18 6.80 5.52 4.45
C GLU A 18 6.57 6.20 3.08
N PHE A 19 6.84 5.51 1.98
CA PHE A 19 6.56 6.03 0.65
C PHE A 19 5.06 6.24 0.40
N ALA A 20 4.21 5.38 0.95
CA ALA A 20 2.75 5.50 0.83
C ALA A 20 2.19 6.76 1.52
N ARG A 21 2.94 7.35 2.47
CA ARG A 21 2.58 8.61 3.15
C ARG A 21 2.76 9.84 2.26
N LEU A 22 3.64 9.77 1.26
CA LEU A 22 3.97 10.90 0.40
C LEU A 22 2.77 11.32 -0.46
N ARG A 23 2.62 12.64 -0.64
CA ARG A 23 1.62 13.20 -1.56
C ARG A 23 2.24 13.34 -2.95
N TRP A 24 1.58 12.76 -3.94
CA TRP A 24 1.99 12.80 -5.34
C TRP A 24 1.13 13.80 -6.09
N ALA A 25 1.75 14.68 -6.87
CA ALA A 25 1.04 15.71 -7.64
C ALA A 25 0.19 15.12 -8.79
N HIS A 26 0.65 14.02 -9.39
CA HIS A 26 -0.05 13.32 -10.46
C HIS A 26 0.29 11.82 -10.43
N ALA A 27 -0.59 10.99 -10.99
CA ALA A 27 -0.50 9.54 -10.91
C ALA A 27 0.78 8.99 -11.58
N GLY A 28 1.20 9.58 -12.70
CA GLY A 28 2.41 9.16 -13.42
C GLY A 28 3.70 9.33 -12.60
N ALA A 29 3.85 10.45 -11.89
CA ALA A 29 5.02 10.67 -11.03
C ALA A 29 5.16 9.61 -9.93
N LYS A 30 4.03 9.12 -9.39
CA LYS A 30 4.05 8.04 -8.39
C LYS A 30 4.55 6.73 -8.99
N GLU A 31 4.06 6.37 -10.18
CA GLU A 31 4.44 5.12 -10.83
C GLU A 31 5.94 5.10 -11.19
N THR A 32 6.45 6.17 -11.81
CA THR A 32 7.88 6.30 -12.11
C THR A 32 8.72 6.20 -10.84
N ALA A 33 8.35 6.92 -9.78
CA ALA A 33 9.10 6.87 -8.53
C ALA A 33 9.05 5.50 -7.83
N ILE A 34 7.96 4.73 -7.99
CA ILE A 34 7.89 3.35 -7.50
C ILE A 34 8.87 2.46 -8.25
N LEU A 35 8.87 2.55 -9.58
CA LEU A 35 9.78 1.80 -10.44
C LEU A 35 11.24 2.12 -10.12
N GLU A 36 11.58 3.41 -9.99
CA GLU A 36 12.94 3.86 -9.69
C GLU A 36 13.41 3.47 -8.28
N ARG A 37 12.54 3.62 -7.27
CA ARG A 37 12.92 3.39 -5.87
C ARG A 37 12.91 1.92 -5.46
N PHE A 38 11.94 1.15 -5.95
CA PHE A 38 11.71 -0.22 -5.52
C PHE A 38 11.96 -1.25 -6.62
N GLY A 39 12.25 -0.84 -7.85
CA GLY A 39 12.50 -1.75 -8.97
C GLY A 39 11.28 -2.59 -9.35
N MET A 40 10.07 -2.17 -8.97
CA MET A 40 8.85 -2.95 -9.19
C MET A 40 7.75 -2.15 -9.86
N SER A 41 6.84 -2.86 -10.53
CA SER A 41 5.66 -2.23 -11.15
C SER A 41 4.69 -1.69 -10.09
N LEU A 42 3.90 -0.68 -10.47
CA LEU A 42 2.83 -0.14 -9.62
C LEU A 42 1.87 -1.21 -9.12
N THR A 43 1.54 -2.20 -9.97
CA THR A 43 0.68 -3.32 -9.60
C THR A 43 1.29 -4.15 -8.47
N ARG A 44 2.56 -4.54 -8.60
CA ARG A 44 3.28 -5.30 -7.55
C ARG A 44 3.38 -4.49 -6.26
N TYR A 45 3.70 -3.21 -6.35
CA TYR A 45 3.73 -2.31 -5.20
C TYR A 45 2.38 -2.26 -4.47
N CYS A 46 1.28 -2.15 -5.20
CA CYS A 46 -0.06 -2.14 -4.60
C CYS A 46 -0.41 -3.47 -3.94
N GLN A 47 0.07 -4.59 -4.49
CA GLN A 47 -0.11 -5.93 -3.92
C GLN A 47 0.60 -6.03 -2.56
N VAL A 48 1.90 -5.74 -2.54
CA VAL A 48 2.72 -5.74 -1.31
C VAL A 48 2.15 -4.77 -0.28
N LEU A 49 1.77 -3.56 -0.69
CA LEU A 49 1.15 -2.60 0.22
C LEU A 49 -0.15 -3.14 0.81
N ASN A 50 -0.99 -3.81 0.04
CA ASN A 50 -2.22 -4.40 0.56
C ASN A 50 -1.94 -5.48 1.61
N ASP A 51 -0.97 -6.37 1.34
CA ASP A 51 -0.59 -7.44 2.25
C ASP A 51 -0.01 -6.87 3.55
N LEU A 52 0.83 -5.83 3.44
CA LEU A 52 1.34 -5.08 4.59
C LEU A 52 0.22 -4.44 5.41
N LEU A 53 -0.76 -3.83 4.74
CA LEU A 53 -1.88 -3.24 5.44
C LEU A 53 -2.69 -4.26 6.21
N ASP A 54 -2.66 -5.55 5.86
CA ASP A 54 -3.39 -6.61 6.55
C ASP A 54 -2.53 -7.30 7.64
N SER A 55 -1.22 -6.99 7.72
CA SER A 55 -0.28 -7.55 8.70
C SER A 55 -0.34 -6.88 10.09
N PRO A 56 -0.22 -7.64 11.20
CA PRO A 56 -0.06 -7.11 12.55
C PRO A 56 1.18 -6.22 12.71
N ALA A 57 2.32 -6.58 12.10
CA ALA A 57 3.57 -5.83 12.24
C ALA A 57 3.46 -4.40 11.70
N ALA A 58 2.68 -4.19 10.62
CA ALA A 58 2.41 -2.84 10.10
C ALA A 58 1.55 -2.02 11.07
N LEU A 59 0.57 -2.67 11.72
CA LEU A 59 -0.26 -2.02 12.73
C LEU A 59 0.52 -1.66 13.99
N GLU A 60 1.49 -2.48 14.39
CA GLU A 60 2.37 -2.19 15.51
C GLU A 60 3.35 -1.06 15.19
N HIS A 61 3.85 -1.01 13.96
CA HIS A 61 4.78 0.03 13.52
C HIS A 61 4.13 1.41 13.42
N ASP A 62 3.01 1.53 12.70
CA ASP A 62 2.25 2.79 12.62
C ASP A 62 0.74 2.53 12.46
N PRO A 63 0.00 2.40 13.59
CA PRO A 63 -1.41 2.12 13.55
C PRO A 63 -2.23 3.22 12.85
N ALA A 64 -1.81 4.48 12.93
CA ALA A 64 -2.55 5.61 12.36
C ALA A 64 -2.44 5.62 10.83
N LEU A 65 -1.23 5.41 10.30
CA LEU A 65 -0.97 5.29 8.87
C LEU A 65 -1.72 4.10 8.28
N VAL A 66 -1.62 2.93 8.91
CA VAL A 66 -2.27 1.70 8.42
C VAL A 66 -3.80 1.87 8.40
N ARG A 67 -4.40 2.40 9.48
CA ARG A 67 -5.85 2.66 9.51
C ARG A 67 -6.29 3.65 8.43
N ARG A 68 -5.51 4.72 8.18
CA ARG A 68 -5.79 5.70 7.13
C ARG A 68 -5.74 5.05 5.75
N LEU A 69 -4.69 4.27 5.46
CA LEU A 69 -4.52 3.59 4.18
C LEU A 69 -5.59 2.53 3.94
N ARG A 70 -5.99 1.76 4.98
CA ARG A 70 -7.13 0.83 4.92
C ARG A 70 -8.44 1.54 4.55
N ARG A 71 -8.72 2.71 5.15
CA ARG A 71 -9.91 3.53 4.80
C ARG A 71 -9.86 4.02 3.34
N LEU A 72 -8.70 4.49 2.88
CA LEU A 72 -8.53 4.91 1.47
C LEU A 72 -8.74 3.74 0.49
N ARG A 73 -8.28 2.53 0.84
CA ARG A 73 -8.52 1.29 0.08
C ARG A 73 -10.02 0.98 -0.01
N ALA A 74 -10.74 1.05 1.11
CA ALA A 74 -12.19 0.85 1.15
C ALA A 74 -12.93 1.87 0.27
N ALA A 75 -12.62 3.16 0.41
CA ALA A 75 -13.24 4.22 -0.41
C ALA A 75 -12.99 4.05 -1.92
N ARG A 76 -11.83 3.52 -2.33
CA ARG A 76 -11.56 3.19 -3.75
C ARG A 76 -12.39 2.00 -4.23
N ARG A 77 -12.62 0.99 -3.38
CA ARG A 77 -13.48 -0.16 -3.70
C ARG A 77 -14.94 0.27 -3.85
N ASP A 78 -15.42 1.12 -2.95
CA ASP A 78 -16.80 1.61 -2.96
C ASP A 78 -17.09 2.43 -4.23
N GLN A 79 -16.19 3.34 -4.61
CA GLN A 79 -16.29 4.10 -5.88
C GLN A 79 -16.36 3.18 -7.11
N ARG A 80 -15.61 2.07 -7.10
CA ARG A 80 -15.65 1.09 -8.21
C ARG A 80 -16.97 0.33 -8.24
N SER A 81 -17.49 -0.04 -7.07
CA SER A 81 -18.78 -0.75 -6.94
C SER A 81 -19.98 0.13 -7.31
N ALA A 82 -19.94 1.42 -6.98
CA ALA A 82 -20.98 2.38 -7.35
C ALA A 82 -21.08 2.56 -8.87
N ARG A 83 -19.93 2.57 -9.58
CA ARG A 83 -19.90 2.62 -11.05
C ARG A 83 -20.37 1.31 -11.70
N ALA A 84 -20.10 0.17 -11.08
CA ALA A 84 -20.57 -1.13 -11.58
C ALA A 84 -22.09 -1.29 -11.45
N ARG A 85 -22.71 -0.71 -10.42
CA ARG A 85 -24.19 -0.73 -10.24
C ARG A 85 -24.95 0.26 -11.12
N ALA A 86 -24.27 1.25 -11.70
CA ALA A 86 -24.90 2.22 -12.61
C ALA A 86 -24.98 1.73 -14.08
N ILE A 87 -24.48 0.53 -14.36
CA ILE A 87 -24.49 -0.11 -15.70
C ILE A 87 -25.34 -1.40 -15.64
N GLY A 88 -26.43 -1.37 -14.88
CA GLY A 88 -27.43 -2.44 -14.83
C GLY A 88 -28.81 -1.81 -14.77
#